data_AF-A0A6N2ZKN1-F1
#
_entry.id   AF-A0A6N2ZKN1-F1
#
_cell.length_a   1.000
_cell.length_b   1.000
_cell.length_c   1.000
_cell.angle_alpha   90.00
_cell.angle_beta   90.00
_cell.angle_gamma   90.00
#
_symmetry.space_group_name_H-M   'P 1'
#
loop_
_entity.id
_entity.type
_entity.pdbx_description
1 polymer ?
#
loop_
_entity_poly.entity_id
_entity_poly.type
_entity_poly.pdbx_seq_one_letter_code
_entity_poly.pdbx_strand_id
1 'polypeptide(L)' 'MPKYIGDSKVPVMEFCEYCWEVLNDDGTCPTVGCVHNDLLNSDKGDTDATSRT' A
#
# COMPACT_ATOMS: atom_id res chain seq x y z
N MET A 1 6.29 8.24 -1.46
CA MET A 1 7.22 9.29 -0.95
C MET A 1 7.95 8.82 0.31
N PRO A 2 9.07 9.45 0.72
CA PRO A 2 9.73 9.14 1.98
C PRO A 2 8.80 9.43 3.18
N LYS A 3 8.54 8.41 4.01
CA LYS A 3 7.80 8.54 5.27
C LYS A 3 8.75 8.31 6.43
N TYR A 4 8.54 8.99 7.56
CA TYR A 4 9.36 8.82 8.76
C TYR A 4 8.48 8.32 9.91
N ILE A 5 8.98 7.31 10.62
CA ILE A 5 8.26 6.70 11.75
C ILE A 5 8.92 7.18 13.04
N GLY A 6 8.16 7.88 13.88
CA GLY A 6 8.64 8.45 15.14
C GLY A 6 9.82 9.41 14.94
N ASP A 7 10.86 9.27 15.77
CA ASP A 7 12.09 10.08 15.70
C ASP A 7 13.14 9.52 14.71
N SER A 8 12.78 8.54 13.88
CA SER A 8 13.70 7.95 12.90
C SER A 8 14.14 8.99 11.88
N LYS A 9 15.46 9.10 11.68
CA LYS A 9 16.07 9.90 10.59
C LYS A 9 16.19 9.13 9.28
N VAL A 10 15.84 7.83 9.28
CA VAL A 10 15.88 6.96 8.11
C VAL A 10 14.46 6.87 7.54
N PRO A 11 14.25 7.23 6.27
CA PRO A 11 12.93 7.15 5.66
C PRO A 11 12.54 5.69 5.42
N VAL A 12 11.26 5.41 5.61
CA VAL A 12 10.58 4.18 5.23
C VAL A 12 9.92 4.38 3.88
N MET A 13 9.99 3.34 3.05
CA MET A 13 9.34 3.26 1.76
C MET A 13 8.48 2.00 1.74
N GLU A 14 7.31 2.10 1.12
CA GLU A 14 6.42 0.97 0.91
C GLU A 14 6.61 0.45 -0.51
N PHE A 15 6.67 -0.87 -0.62
CA PHE A 15 6.89 -1.57 -1.89
C PHE A 15 5.69 -2.43 -2.22
N CYS A 16 5.35 -2.51 -3.49
CA CYS A 16 4.38 -3.45 -3.99
C CYS A 16 4.91 -4.88 -3.83
N GLU A 17 4.17 -5.73 -3.12
CA GLU A 17 4.56 -7.14 -2.92
C GLU A 17 4.68 -7.92 -4.24
N TYR A 18 3.93 -7.53 -5.27
CA TYR A 18 3.84 -8.30 -6.52
C TYR A 18 4.89 -7.93 -7.56
N CYS A 19 5.22 -6.64 -7.67
CA CYS A 19 6.15 -6.16 -8.69
C CYS A 19 7.36 -5.40 -8.12
N TRP A 20 7.47 -5.29 -6.79
CA TRP A 20 8.59 -4.68 -6.06
C TRP A 20 8.90 -3.21 -6.39
N GLU A 21 7.98 -2.54 -7.09
CA GLU A 21 8.04 -1.09 -7.30
C GLU A 21 7.60 -0.34 -6.05
N VAL A 22 8.11 0.89 -5.89
CA VAL A 22 7.71 1.76 -4.80
C VAL A 22 6.25 2.16 -4.99
N LEU A 23 5.44 2.01 -3.94
CA LEU A 23 4.04 2.41 -3.97
C LEU A 23 3.89 3.94 -4.00
N ASN A 24 2.79 4.40 -4.61
CA ASN A 24 2.33 5.77 -4.52
C ASN A 24 1.87 6.10 -3.09
N ASP A 25 1.68 7.38 -2.78
CA ASP A 25 1.30 7.79 -1.42
C ASP A 25 -0.11 7.37 -1.00
N ASP A 26 -0.95 6.99 -1.96
CA ASP A 26 -2.30 6.44 -1.76
C ASP A 26 -2.30 4.91 -1.66
N GLY A 27 -1.11 4.28 -1.66
CA GLY A 27 -0.93 2.84 -1.63
C GLY A 27 -1.09 2.16 -3.00
N THR A 28 -1.40 2.89 -4.08
CA THR A 28 -1.49 2.27 -5.41
C THR A 28 -0.12 1.94 -6.00
N CYS A 29 -0.07 0.90 -6.81
CA CYS A 29 1.12 0.51 -7.55
C CYS A 29 1.23 1.33 -8.87
N PRO A 30 2.38 1.94 -9.19
CA PRO A 30 2.56 2.71 -10.43
C PRO A 30 2.64 1.84 -11.69
N THR A 31 2.88 0.53 -11.54
CA THR A 31 2.99 -0.42 -12.65
C THR A 31 1.63 -0.67 -13.28
N VAL A 32 1.50 -0.32 -14.57
CA VAL A 32 0.29 -0.57 -15.36
C VAL A 32 -0.01 -2.07 -15.41
N GLY A 33 -1.23 -2.45 -15.04
CA GLY A 33 -1.66 -3.86 -15.02
C GLY A 33 -1.13 -4.68 -13.84
N CYS A 34 -0.62 -4.05 -12.78
CA CYS A 34 -0.23 -4.75 -11.57
C CYS A 34 -1.46 -5.25 -10.80
N VAL A 35 -1.47 -6.56 -10.48
CA VAL A 35 -2.53 -7.22 -9.69
C VAL A 35 -2.76 -6.58 -8.32
N HIS A 36 -1.76 -5.87 -7.77
CA HIS A 36 -1.90 -5.06 -6.56
C HIS A 36 -3.14 -4.16 -6.63
N ASN A 37 -3.30 -3.43 -7.73
CA ASN A 37 -4.36 -2.44 -7.86
C ASN A 37 -5.74 -3.10 -8.03
N ASP A 38 -5.79 -4.30 -8.61
CA ASP A 38 -7.01 -5.09 -8.75
C ASP A 38 -7.50 -5.60 -7.38
N LEU A 39 -6.57 -6.09 -6.55
CA LEU A 39 -6.86 -6.55 -5.19
C LEU A 39 -7.21 -5.39 -4.25
N LEU A 40 -6.45 -4.28 -4.31
CA LEU A 40 -6.70 -3.08 -3.52
C LEU A 40 -8.07 -2.45 -3.80
N ASN A 41 -8.62 -2.62 -4.99
CA ASN A 41 -9.99 -2.19 -5.31
C ASN A 41 -11.04 -3.20 -4.89
N SER A 42 -10.69 -4.48 -4.82
CA SER A 42 -11.56 -5.54 -4.30
C SER A 42 -11.77 -5.39 -2.79
N ASP A 43 -10.71 -5.11 -2.02
CA ASP A 43 -10.78 -4.92 -0.56
C ASP A 43 -11.58 -3.68 -0.13
N LYS A 44 -11.69 -2.66 -0.99
CA LYS A 44 -12.54 -1.48 -0.72
C LYS A 44 -14.04 -1.80 -0.71
N GLY A 45 -14.44 -2.99 -1.17
CA GLY A 45 -15.81 -3.50 -1.08
C GLY A 45 -16.14 -4.17 0.27
N ASP A 46 -15.13 -4.52 1.06
CA ASP A 46 -15.26 -5.43 2.22
C ASP A 46 -14.92 -4.75 3.57
N THR A 47 -15.09 -3.42 3.69
CA THR A 47 -14.79 -2.69 4.93
C THR A 47 -15.85 -2.82 6.04
N ASP A 48 -16.67 -3.87 6.07
CA ASP A 48 -17.60 -4.16 7.20
C ASP A 48 -17.18 -5.35 8.08
N ALA A 49 -15.98 -5.92 7.91
CA ALA A 49 -15.61 -7.13 8.66
C ALA A 49 -14.20 -7.10 9.29
N THR A 50 -13.79 -6.01 9.94
CA THR A 50 -12.78 -6.14 11.02
C THR A 50 -12.99 -5.12 12.15
N SER A 51 -14.17 -5.15 12.77
CA SER A 51 -14.22 -4.91 14.22
C SER A 51 -13.86 -6.22 14.92
N ARG A 52 -12.58 -6.41 15.24
CA ARG A 52 -12.19 -7.42 16.23
C ARG A 52 -12.36 -6.79 17.62
N THR A 53 -13.46 -7.14 18.28
CA THR A 53 -13.69 -6.97 19.74
C THR A 53 -12.65 -7.69 20.57
#